data_AF-A0A920QGQ3-F1
#
_entry.id   AF-A0A920QGQ3-F1
#
_cell.length_a   1.000
_cell.length_b   1.000
_cell.length_c   1.000
_cell.angle_alpha   90.00
_cell.angle_beta   90.00
_cell.angle_gamma   90.00
#
_symmetry.space_group_name_H-M   'P 1'
#
loop_
_entity.id
_entity.type
_entity.pdbx_description
1 polymer ?
#
loop_
_entity_poly.entity_id
_entity_poly.type
_entity_poly.pdbx_seq_one_letter_code
_entity_poly.pdbx_strand_id
1 'polypeptide(L)' 'MSPRPGKINDIIENTLPEKRSLDIRETQEFLELSQRIRKGLRAGHSYD' A
#
# COMPACT_ATOMS: atom_id res chain seq x y z
N MET A 1 13.94 -20.84 9.61
CA MET A 1 12.81 -20.08 9.03
C MET A 1 12.39 -20.79 7.76
N SER A 2 11.11 -21.11 7.58
CA SER A 2 10.64 -21.61 6.27
C SER A 2 10.77 -20.47 5.25
N PRO A 3 11.16 -20.76 4.00
CA PRO A 3 11.03 -19.78 2.93
C PRO A 3 9.54 -19.45 2.82
N ARG A 4 9.14 -18.22 3.12
CA ARG A 4 7.88 -17.68 2.61
C ARG A 4 8.23 -17.13 1.22
N PRO A 5 8.01 -17.88 0.13
CA PRO A 5 8.19 -17.32 -1.20
C PRO A 5 7.23 -16.13 -1.29
N GLY A 6 7.79 -14.91 -1.28
CA GLY A 6 6.99 -13.69 -1.34
C GLY A 6 6.16 -13.71 -2.61
N LYS A 7 4.84 -13.69 -2.50
CA LYS A 7 3.95 -13.47 -3.64
C LYS A 7 3.64 -11.98 -3.75
N ILE A 8 3.69 -11.47 -4.98
CA ILE A 8 3.20 -10.14 -5.30
C ILE A 8 1.68 -10.24 -5.42
N ASN A 9 0.95 -9.54 -4.55
CA ASN A 9 -0.51 -9.57 -4.52
C ASN A 9 -1.16 -8.53 -5.44
N ASP A 10 -0.58 -7.33 -5.52
CA ASP A 10 -1.07 -6.23 -6.35
C ASP A 10 0.11 -5.34 -6.75
N ILE A 11 0.03 -4.71 -7.92
CA ILE A 11 0.96 -3.69 -8.39
C ILE A 11 0.19 -2.37 -8.43
N ILE A 12 0.61 -1.42 -7.61
CA ILE A 12 -0.06 -0.12 -7.47
C ILE A 12 0.83 0.94 -8.09
N GLU A 13 0.30 1.64 -9.09
CA GLU A 13 0.95 2.83 -9.64
C GLU A 13 0.88 3.97 -8.63
N ASN A 14 2.00 4.65 -8.45
CA ASN A 14 2.12 5.74 -7.50
C ASN A 14 1.86 7.07 -8.19
N THR A 15 0.69 7.65 -7.91
CA THR A 15 0.29 8.96 -8.46
C THR A 15 0.77 10.14 -7.63
N LEU A 16 1.38 9.91 -6.46
CA LEU A 16 1.81 10.99 -5.57
C LEU A 16 3.08 11.68 -6.08
N PRO A 17 3.19 13.00 -5.91
CA PRO A 17 4.38 13.76 -6.29
C PRO A 17 5.64 13.23 -5.60
N GLU A 18 6.80 13.46 -6.22
CA GLU A 18 8.09 13.00 -5.73
C GLU A 18 8.48 13.66 -4.40
N LYS A 19 8.27 14.98 -4.28
CA LYS A 19 8.50 15.73 -3.04
C LYS A 19 7.28 15.61 -2.13
N ARG A 20 7.39 14.77 -1.08
CA ARG A 20 6.32 14.51 -0.11
C ARG A 20 6.65 15.14 1.24
N SER A 21 6.05 16.30 1.53
CA SER A 21 6.05 16.87 2.89
C SER A 21 5.02 16.15 3.78
N LEU A 22 5.00 16.46 5.07
CA LEU A 22 4.00 15.88 5.99
C LEU A 22 2.57 16.31 5.64
N ASP A 23 2.40 17.49 5.05
CA ASP A 23 1.10 18.08 4.74
C ASP A 23 0.30 17.26 3.73
N ILE A 24 0.97 16.52 2.85
CA ILE A 24 0.30 15.68 1.85
C ILE A 24 -0.54 14.56 2.49
N ARG A 25 -0.32 14.24 3.77
CA ARG A 25 -1.08 13.17 4.46
C ARG A 25 -2.57 13.47 4.59
N GLU A 26 -2.94 14.74 4.50
CA GLU A 26 -4.32 15.20 4.59
C GLU A 26 -4.99 15.29 3.22
N THR A 27 -4.24 15.11 2.12
CA THR A 27 -4.82 15.14 0.78
C THR A 27 -5.60 13.86 0.48
N GLN A 28 -6.66 14.00 -0.31
CA GLN A 28 -7.52 12.90 -0.69
C GLN A 28 -6.75 11.79 -1.42
N GLU A 29 -5.86 12.16 -2.35
CA GLU A 29 -5.04 11.21 -3.12
C GLU A 29 -4.16 10.33 -2.22
N PHE A 30 -3.54 10.92 -1.19
CA PHE A 30 -2.73 10.18 -0.23
C PHE A 30 -3.59 9.23 0.60
N LEU A 31 -4.74 9.70 1.08
CA LEU A 31 -5.65 8.91 1.89
C LEU A 31 -6.17 7.71 1.10
N GLU A 32 -6.60 7.90 -0.15
CA GLU A 32 -7.08 6.82 -1.02
C GLU A 32 -6.01 5.78 -1.30
N LEU A 33 -4.80 6.21 -1.69
CA LEU A 33 -3.68 5.32 -1.94
C LEU A 33 -3.32 4.53 -0.67
N SER A 34 -3.27 5.19 0.48
CA SER A 34 -2.97 4.55 1.77
C SER A 34 -4.04 3.52 2.15
N GLN A 35 -5.31 3.81 1.91
CA GLN A 35 -6.41 2.88 2.18
C GLN A 35 -6.32 1.65 1.27
N ARG A 36 -6.01 1.82 -0.02
CA ARG A 36 -5.82 0.70 -0.96
C ARG A 36 -4.67 -0.21 -0.52
N ILE A 37 -3.51 0.36 -0.18
CA ILE A 37 -2.35 -0.41 0.31
C ILE A 37 -2.73 -1.22 1.56
N ARG A 38 -3.41 -0.60 2.53
CA ARG A 38 -3.85 -1.30 3.76
C ARG A 38 -4.77 -2.47 3.46
N LYS A 39 -5.70 -2.32 2.50
CA LYS A 39 -6.58 -3.42 2.06
C LYS A 39 -5.78 -4.57 1.44
N GLY A 40 -4.83 -4.27 0.55
CA GLY A 40 -3.98 -5.26 -0.09
C GLY A 40 -3.09 -6.03 0.90
N LEU A 41 -2.48 -5.32 1.86
CA LEU A 41 -1.70 -5.95 2.94
C LEU A 41 -2.59 -6.86 3.79
N ARG A 42 -3.79 -6.41 4.16
CA ARG A 42 -4.73 -7.23 4.94
C ARG A 42 -5.11 -8.51 4.19
N ALA A 43 -5.40 -8.43 2.89
CA ALA A 43 -5.73 -9.59 2.07
C ALA A 43 -4.57 -10.60 1.99
N GLY A 44 -3.32 -10.13 1.95
CA GLY A 44 -2.13 -11.00 1.99
C GLY A 44 -1.84 -11.64 3.34
N HIS A 45 -2.46 -11.15 4.42
CA HIS A 45 -2.33 -11.69 5.78
C HIS A 45 -3.55 -12.53 6.22
N SER A 46 -4.59 -12.61 5.40
CA SER A 46 -5.69 -13.55 5.59
C SER A 46 -5.16 -14.96 5.32
N TYR A 47 -4.75 -15.63 6.40
CA TYR A 47 -4.58 -17.09 6.44
C TYR A 47 -5.98 -17.72 6.34
N ASP A 48 -6.45 -17.93 5.12
CA ASP A 48 -7.14 -19.18 4.77
C ASP A 48 -6.11 -20.11 4.12
#